data_AF-A0A2W6DSI9-F1
#
_entry.id   AF-A0A2W6DSI9-F1
#
_cell.length_a   1.000
_cell.length_b   1.000
_cell.length_c   1.000
_cell.angle_alpha   90.00
_cell.angle_beta   90.00
_cell.angle_gamma   90.00
#
_symmetry.space_group_name_H-M   'P 1'
#
loop_
_entity.id
_entity.type
_entity.pdbx_description
1 polymer ?
#
loop_
_entity_poly.entity_id
_entity_poly.type
_entity_poly.pdbx_seq_one_letter_code
_entity_poly.pdbx_strand_id
1 'polypeptide(L)'
;MNREQTPESAGLREEGGDLGRTVVTIANSHLDAPLASNQAKSLSICGSTLPSVSVANSTGFVLIGGAKDDGGPAACGPNVISGNVTLRDNTAGIELGADTISGSVVLTNNTGQRPDSDKAGPEVEANHIGAFLVCSGNTPVPVDDNQPNTVAGRAIGQCAGLA
;
A
#
# COMPACT_ATOMS: atom_id res chain seq x y z
N MET A 1 2.22 48.29 6.94
CA MET A 1 3.20 47.20 7.13
C MET A 1 2.42 45.91 7.19
N ASN A 2 2.24 45.28 6.04
CA ASN A 2 1.60 43.96 5.94
C ASN A 2 2.69 42.93 6.19
N ARG A 3 2.51 42.05 7.18
CA ARG A 3 3.31 40.83 7.29
C ARG A 3 2.60 39.74 6.51
N GLU A 4 3.22 39.33 5.41
CA GLU A 4 2.86 38.13 4.67
C GLU A 4 3.07 36.92 5.59
N GLN A 5 2.00 36.15 5.82
CA GLN A 5 2.07 34.82 6.44
C GLN A 5 2.39 33.83 5.32
N THR A 6 3.53 33.14 5.43
CA THR A 6 3.90 32.00 4.59
C THR A 6 2.97 30.81 4.88
N PRO A 7 2.50 30.06 3.88
CA PRO A 7 1.68 28.88 4.11
C PRO A 7 2.55 27.73 4.64
N GLU A 8 2.25 27.25 5.84
CA GLU A 8 2.78 25.99 6.36
C GLU A 8 2.16 24.83 5.56
N SER A 9 3.01 24.03 4.91
CA SER A 9 2.63 22.80 4.23
C SER A 9 2.15 21.76 5.26
N ALA A 10 0.86 21.46 5.25
CA ALA A 10 0.26 20.45 6.11
C ALA A 10 0.69 19.03 5.68
N GLY A 11 1.78 18.52 6.26
CA GLY A 11 2.07 17.09 6.28
C GLY A 11 1.31 16.46 7.45
N LEU A 12 0.52 15.41 7.19
CA LEU A 12 -0.05 14.59 8.27
C LEU A 12 1.10 13.83 8.94
N ARG A 13 1.51 14.28 10.13
CA ARG A 13 2.43 13.58 11.02
C ARG A 13 1.68 13.24 12.30
N GLU A 14 1.46 11.96 12.53
CA GLU A 14 0.96 11.45 13.81
C GLU A 14 2.16 11.33 14.78
N GLU A 15 2.26 12.27 15.72
CA GLU A 15 3.27 12.27 16.79
C GLU A 15 2.80 11.39 17.97
N GLY A 16 3.70 10.55 18.50
CA GLY A 16 3.39 9.45 19.40
C GLY A 16 2.97 9.84 20.83
N GLY A 17 1.84 9.26 21.24
CA GLY A 17 1.38 9.09 22.62
C GLY A 17 0.35 7.97 22.65
N ASP A 18 0.33 7.12 23.68
CA ASP A 18 -0.59 5.98 23.82
C ASP A 18 -2.07 6.45 23.79
N LEU A 19 -2.67 6.46 22.59
CA LEU A 19 -4.04 6.83 22.26
C LEU A 19 -4.55 5.78 21.27
N GLY A 20 -5.79 5.31 21.45
CA GLY A 20 -6.41 4.20 20.70
C GLY A 20 -5.98 4.14 19.24
N ARG A 21 -5.35 3.01 18.87
CA ARG A 21 -4.76 2.81 17.55
C ARG A 21 -5.77 3.14 16.41
N THR A 22 -5.36 3.98 15.47
CA THR A 22 -6.22 4.67 14.48
C THR A 22 -6.49 3.86 13.22
N VAL A 23 -7.69 4.00 12.66
CA VAL A 23 -8.06 3.55 11.31
C VAL A 23 -7.85 4.71 10.33
N VAL A 24 -7.14 4.46 9.23
CA VAL A 24 -6.88 5.47 8.19
C VAL A 24 -7.59 5.06 6.90
N THR A 25 -8.45 5.93 6.38
CA THR A 25 -9.12 5.73 5.09
C THR A 25 -8.91 6.94 4.20
N ILE A 26 -8.37 6.71 3.01
CA ILE A 26 -8.19 7.71 1.95
C ILE A 26 -8.94 7.20 0.73
N ALA A 27 -9.90 7.97 0.25
CA ALA A 27 -10.74 7.57 -0.87
C ALA A 27 -10.96 8.74 -1.83
N ASN A 28 -10.88 8.48 -3.14
CA ASN A 28 -11.18 9.45 -4.19
C ASN A 28 -10.48 10.80 -3.98
N SER A 29 -9.22 10.75 -3.55
CA SER A 29 -8.47 11.91 -3.07
C SER A 29 -7.22 12.18 -3.91
N HIS A 30 -6.76 13.43 -3.89
CA HIS A 30 -5.44 13.82 -4.41
C HIS A 30 -4.62 14.34 -3.23
N LEU A 31 -3.46 13.71 -2.98
CA LEU A 31 -2.51 14.21 -2.00
C LEU A 31 -1.33 14.83 -2.75
N ASP A 32 -0.95 16.05 -2.36
CA ASP A 32 0.24 16.72 -2.92
C ASP A 32 1.55 16.29 -2.23
N ALA A 33 1.43 15.53 -1.14
CA ALA A 33 2.55 15.06 -0.33
C ALA A 33 2.55 13.53 -0.18
N PRO A 34 3.73 12.90 0.02
CA PRO A 34 3.82 11.49 0.39
C PRO A 34 2.97 11.10 1.59
N LEU A 35 2.40 9.91 1.55
CA LEU A 35 1.73 9.31 2.70
C LEU A 35 2.70 8.40 3.46
N ALA A 36 2.83 8.66 4.76
CA ALA A 36 3.50 7.76 5.69
C ALA A 36 2.52 7.33 6.79
N SER A 37 2.32 6.03 6.97
CA SER A 37 1.51 5.45 8.03
C SER A 37 2.35 4.49 8.86
N ASN A 38 2.25 4.61 10.18
CA ASN A 38 2.95 3.75 11.13
C ASN A 38 1.98 3.28 12.21
N GLN A 39 1.96 1.98 12.50
CA GLN A 39 1.16 1.37 13.57
C GLN A 39 -0.36 1.50 13.42
N ALA A 40 -0.88 1.64 12.20
CA ALA A 40 -2.32 1.72 11.96
C ALA A 40 -3.07 0.43 12.40
N LYS A 41 -4.33 0.59 12.82
CA LYS A 41 -5.25 -0.55 13.01
C LYS A 41 -5.86 -1.05 11.73
N SER A 42 -5.94 -0.21 10.73
CA SER A 42 -6.18 -0.59 9.35
C SER A 42 -5.87 0.63 8.51
N LEU A 43 -5.50 0.38 7.27
CA LEU A 43 -5.28 1.41 6.28
C LEU A 43 -5.98 1.00 4.99
N SER A 44 -6.75 1.90 4.41
CA SER A 44 -7.36 1.73 3.10
C SER A 44 -7.09 2.97 2.23
N ILE A 45 -6.61 2.74 1.02
CA ILE A 45 -6.36 3.77 0.00
C ILE A 45 -7.03 3.34 -1.30
N CYS A 46 -8.09 4.05 -1.71
CA CYS A 46 -8.88 3.67 -2.88
C CYS A 46 -9.09 4.86 -3.82
N GLY A 47 -8.93 4.65 -5.13
CA GLY A 47 -9.27 5.63 -6.16
C GLY A 47 -8.52 6.96 -6.03
N SER A 48 -7.29 6.94 -5.50
CA SER A 48 -6.56 8.15 -5.09
C SER A 48 -5.29 8.38 -5.91
N THR A 49 -4.81 9.63 -5.95
CA THR A 49 -3.54 10.03 -6.57
C THR A 49 -2.57 10.54 -5.52
N LEU A 50 -1.36 9.97 -5.46
CA LEU A 50 -0.40 10.18 -4.38
C LEU A 50 1.05 10.20 -4.93
N PRO A 51 1.99 10.95 -4.32
CA PRO A 51 3.38 10.92 -4.72
C PRO A 51 4.09 9.62 -4.34
N SER A 52 3.86 9.10 -3.14
CA SER A 52 4.43 7.83 -2.66
C SER A 52 3.71 7.36 -1.40
N VAL A 53 3.84 6.08 -1.09
CA VAL A 53 3.21 5.44 0.07
C VAL A 53 4.23 4.64 0.86
N SER A 54 4.31 4.88 2.17
CA SER A 54 5.08 4.09 3.12
C SER A 54 4.19 3.63 4.27
N VAL A 55 4.02 2.32 4.43
CA VAL A 55 3.22 1.74 5.52
C VAL A 55 4.09 0.79 6.34
N ALA A 56 4.13 1.02 7.65
CA ALA A 56 4.94 0.24 8.56
C ALA A 56 4.19 -0.19 9.82
N ASN A 57 4.51 -1.38 10.32
CA ASN A 57 4.06 -1.85 11.63
C ASN A 57 2.53 -1.88 11.81
N SER A 58 1.73 -1.90 10.74
CA SER A 58 0.27 -1.96 10.86
C SER A 58 -0.14 -3.29 11.47
N THR A 59 -1.15 -3.22 12.34
CA THR A 59 -1.65 -4.38 13.09
C THR A 59 -3.07 -4.80 12.69
N GLY A 60 -3.68 -4.08 11.75
CA GLY A 60 -4.76 -4.64 10.95
C GLY A 60 -4.49 -4.44 9.46
N PHE A 61 -5.46 -4.88 8.66
CA PHE A 61 -5.28 -5.05 7.22
C PHE A 61 -4.92 -3.74 6.52
N VAL A 62 -4.01 -3.86 5.54
CA VAL A 62 -3.56 -2.77 4.68
C VAL A 62 -4.08 -3.04 3.28
N LEU A 63 -4.98 -2.17 2.81
CA LEU A 63 -5.59 -2.23 1.48
C LEU A 63 -5.15 -1.01 0.67
N ILE A 64 -4.44 -1.21 -0.43
CA ILE A 64 -4.01 -0.15 -1.34
C ILE A 64 -4.43 -0.56 -2.75
N GLY A 65 -5.52 0.03 -3.21
CA GLY A 65 -6.23 -0.46 -4.39
C GLY A 65 -6.80 -1.85 -4.17
N GLY A 66 -7.47 -2.41 -5.17
CA GLY A 66 -7.96 -3.79 -5.14
C GLY A 66 -8.33 -4.27 -6.53
N ALA A 67 -7.92 -5.49 -6.89
CA ALA A 67 -8.39 -6.12 -8.11
C ALA A 67 -9.85 -6.59 -7.89
N LYS A 68 -10.65 -6.63 -8.95
CA LYS A 68 -12.11 -6.92 -8.84
C LYS A 68 -12.42 -8.43 -8.80
N ASP A 69 -11.61 -9.22 -8.11
CA ASP A 69 -11.75 -10.67 -8.04
C ASP A 69 -12.81 -11.14 -7.02
N ASP A 70 -13.04 -10.37 -5.96
CA ASP A 70 -13.68 -10.93 -4.77
C ASP A 70 -15.16 -10.64 -4.55
N GLY A 71 -15.87 -10.14 -5.56
CA GLY A 71 -17.34 -10.04 -5.52
C GLY A 71 -17.92 -9.19 -4.36
N GLY A 72 -17.06 -8.49 -3.60
CA GLY A 72 -17.42 -7.69 -2.44
C GLY A 72 -18.03 -6.33 -2.81
N PRO A 73 -18.98 -5.81 -2.00
CA PRO A 73 -19.78 -4.61 -2.34
C PRO A 73 -19.05 -3.26 -2.21
N ALA A 74 -17.73 -3.22 -2.10
CA ALA A 74 -16.94 -2.00 -2.24
C ALA A 74 -15.57 -2.32 -2.86
N ALA A 75 -15.51 -2.50 -4.19
CA ALA A 75 -14.24 -2.61 -4.90
C ALA A 75 -13.39 -1.37 -4.60
N CYS A 76 -12.26 -1.56 -3.91
CA CYS A 76 -11.30 -0.49 -3.70
C CYS A 76 -10.74 -0.10 -5.07
N GLY A 77 -11.10 1.10 -5.54
CA GLY A 77 -10.65 1.55 -6.86
C GLY A 77 -9.13 1.65 -6.93
N PRO A 78 -8.54 1.48 -8.13
CA PRO A 78 -7.10 1.58 -8.32
C PRO A 78 -6.59 2.99 -8.03
N ASN A 79 -5.35 3.10 -7.58
CA ASN A 79 -4.65 4.35 -7.31
C ASN A 79 -3.63 4.68 -8.41
N VAL A 80 -3.22 5.94 -8.44
CA VAL A 80 -2.07 6.42 -9.21
C VAL A 80 -1.00 6.90 -8.24
N ILE A 81 0.11 6.19 -8.17
CA ILE A 81 1.24 6.47 -7.28
C ILE A 81 2.45 6.83 -8.12
N SER A 82 2.82 8.12 -8.14
CA SER A 82 3.87 8.61 -9.04
C SER A 82 5.30 8.26 -8.61
N GLY A 83 5.46 7.65 -7.43
CA GLY A 83 6.73 7.26 -6.83
C GLY A 83 6.68 5.84 -6.26
N ASN A 84 7.40 5.63 -5.15
CA ASN A 84 7.59 4.30 -4.58
C ASN A 84 6.47 3.91 -3.62
N VAL A 85 6.27 2.60 -3.48
CA VAL A 85 5.47 1.98 -2.43
C VAL A 85 6.39 1.12 -1.55
N THR A 86 6.39 1.35 -0.24
CA THR A 86 7.14 0.55 0.74
C THR A 86 6.21 0.04 1.83
N LEU A 87 6.13 -1.28 1.96
CA LEU A 87 5.29 -1.95 2.95
C LEU A 87 6.19 -2.84 3.80
N ARG A 88 6.30 -2.54 5.09
CA ARG A 88 7.19 -3.30 5.99
C ARG A 88 6.58 -3.63 7.33
N ASP A 89 6.92 -4.80 7.84
CA ASP A 89 6.60 -5.23 9.20
C ASP A 89 5.08 -5.14 9.52
N ASN A 90 4.21 -5.20 8.51
CA ASN A 90 2.75 -5.20 8.70
C ASN A 90 2.28 -6.63 8.99
N THR A 91 1.34 -6.82 9.92
CA THR A 91 1.13 -8.15 10.54
C THR A 91 -0.21 -8.81 10.28
N ALA A 92 -1.16 -8.10 9.69
CA ALA A 92 -2.54 -8.56 9.52
C ALA A 92 -2.97 -8.65 8.05
N GLY A 93 -2.01 -8.92 7.16
CA GLY A 93 -2.23 -8.99 5.72
C GLY A 93 -2.09 -7.64 5.02
N ILE A 94 -1.80 -7.74 3.72
CA ILE A 94 -1.69 -6.63 2.77
C ILE A 94 -2.41 -7.09 1.50
N GLU A 95 -3.12 -6.16 0.89
CA GLU A 95 -3.47 -6.21 -0.53
C GLU A 95 -2.95 -4.92 -1.18
N LEU A 96 -2.14 -5.08 -2.22
CA LEU A 96 -1.72 -4.05 -3.15
C LEU A 96 -2.21 -4.43 -4.54
N GLY A 97 -3.34 -3.85 -4.95
CA GLY A 97 -4.12 -4.36 -6.08
C GLY A 97 -4.45 -3.29 -7.13
N ALA A 98 -4.25 -3.64 -8.40
CA ALA A 98 -4.69 -2.85 -9.57
C ALA A 98 -4.12 -1.42 -9.69
N ASP A 99 -3.09 -1.05 -8.94
CA ASP A 99 -2.54 0.30 -8.95
C ASP A 99 -1.63 0.57 -10.15
N THR A 100 -1.53 1.85 -10.53
CA THR A 100 -0.44 2.34 -11.40
C THR A 100 0.64 3.00 -10.56
N ILE A 101 1.82 2.39 -10.52
CA ILE A 101 2.94 2.78 -9.66
C ILE A 101 4.14 3.09 -10.55
N SER A 102 4.53 4.36 -10.68
CA SER A 102 5.67 4.72 -11.53
C SER A 102 7.02 4.31 -10.95
N GLY A 103 7.11 4.13 -9.62
CA GLY A 103 8.33 3.77 -8.90
C GLY A 103 8.49 2.27 -8.66
N SER A 104 9.27 1.95 -7.63
CA SER A 104 9.46 0.56 -7.16
C SER A 104 8.49 0.22 -6.03
N VAL A 105 8.16 -1.05 -5.94
CA VAL A 105 7.39 -1.66 -4.86
C VAL A 105 8.34 -2.53 -4.02
N VAL A 106 8.35 -2.31 -2.71
CA VAL A 106 9.17 -3.06 -1.76
C VAL A 106 8.30 -3.59 -0.63
N LEU A 107 8.24 -4.92 -0.50
CA LEU A 107 7.57 -5.62 0.59
C LEU A 107 8.59 -6.36 1.46
N THR A 108 8.74 -5.97 2.72
CA THR A 108 9.67 -6.63 3.64
C THR A 108 9.03 -7.04 4.95
N ASN A 109 9.23 -8.29 5.37
CA ASN A 109 8.81 -8.81 6.67
C ASN A 109 7.31 -8.64 6.98
N ASN A 110 6.44 -8.63 5.96
CA ASN A 110 5.00 -8.56 6.18
C ASN A 110 4.43 -9.96 6.43
N THR A 111 3.40 -10.04 7.28
CA THR A 111 2.73 -11.28 7.62
C THR A 111 1.21 -11.13 7.61
N GLY A 112 0.54 -12.27 7.70
CA GLY A 112 -0.91 -12.35 7.68
C GLY A 112 -1.46 -12.45 6.27
N GLN A 113 -2.75 -12.73 6.22
CA GLN A 113 -3.53 -12.92 5.00
C GLN A 113 -4.65 -11.92 4.95
N ARG A 114 -5.19 -11.71 3.76
CA ARG A 114 -6.42 -10.95 3.58
C ARG A 114 -7.58 -11.64 4.33
N PRO A 115 -8.43 -10.90 5.09
CA PRO A 115 -9.46 -11.49 5.97
C PRO A 115 -10.50 -12.39 5.29
N ASP A 116 -10.74 -12.20 4.00
CA ASP A 116 -11.71 -12.91 3.16
C ASP A 116 -11.06 -13.87 2.13
N SER A 117 -9.73 -13.91 2.05
CA SER A 117 -9.01 -14.80 1.15
C SER A 117 -8.82 -16.19 1.77
N ASP A 118 -8.90 -17.24 0.94
CA ASP A 118 -8.39 -18.58 1.26
C ASP A 118 -6.86 -18.70 1.04
N LYS A 119 -6.24 -17.59 0.61
CA LYS A 119 -4.82 -17.44 0.34
C LYS A 119 -4.09 -17.01 1.59
N ALA A 120 -2.84 -17.41 1.70
CA ALA A 120 -2.16 -17.37 2.99
C ALA A 120 -1.28 -16.12 3.18
N GLY A 121 -0.84 -15.45 2.10
CA GLY A 121 0.19 -14.40 2.15
C GLY A 121 -0.31 -13.01 1.77
N PRO A 122 0.59 -11.99 1.83
CA PRO A 122 0.35 -10.69 1.22
C PRO A 122 -0.01 -10.82 -0.27
N GLU A 123 -1.02 -10.08 -0.71
CA GLU A 123 -1.44 -10.02 -2.11
C GLU A 123 -0.80 -8.81 -2.80
N VAL A 124 -0.14 -9.07 -3.92
CA VAL A 124 0.41 -8.06 -4.82
C VAL A 124 0.01 -8.45 -6.23
N GLU A 125 -0.99 -7.78 -6.77
CA GLU A 125 -1.68 -8.25 -7.98
C GLU A 125 -2.19 -7.12 -8.88
N ALA A 126 -2.28 -7.42 -10.17
CA ALA A 126 -2.81 -6.55 -11.21
C ALA A 126 -2.17 -5.15 -11.31
N ASN A 127 -1.02 -4.92 -10.66
CA ASN A 127 -0.39 -3.61 -10.65
C ASN A 127 0.41 -3.36 -11.93
N HIS A 128 0.52 -2.09 -12.34
CA HIS A 128 1.51 -1.63 -13.30
C HIS A 128 2.67 -0.94 -12.56
N ILE A 129 3.83 -1.59 -12.49
CA ILE A 129 5.00 -1.15 -11.71
C ILE A 129 6.11 -0.70 -12.67
N GLY A 130 6.43 0.59 -12.63
CA GLY A 130 7.38 1.25 -13.54
C GLY A 130 8.86 0.94 -13.28
N ALA A 131 9.19 0.33 -12.13
CA ALA A 131 10.57 -0.06 -11.80
C ALA A 131 10.64 -1.51 -11.28
N PHE A 132 11.05 -1.73 -10.02
CA PHE A 132 11.26 -3.07 -9.46
C PHE A 132 10.15 -3.49 -8.51
N LEU A 133 9.88 -4.80 -8.44
CA LEU A 133 9.06 -5.42 -7.40
C LEU A 133 9.96 -6.30 -6.53
N VAL A 134 10.17 -5.94 -5.27
CA VAL A 134 11.16 -6.59 -4.40
C VAL A 134 10.50 -7.10 -3.14
N CYS A 135 10.67 -8.39 -2.85
CA CYS A 135 10.07 -9.02 -1.67
C CYS A 135 11.06 -9.88 -0.89
N SER A 136 11.15 -9.66 0.42
CA SER A 136 12.00 -10.45 1.31
C SER A 136 11.41 -10.59 2.70
N GLY A 137 11.51 -11.78 3.29
CA GLY A 137 11.10 -12.03 4.69
C GLY A 137 9.58 -12.03 4.92
N ASN A 138 8.76 -11.86 3.89
CA ASN A 138 7.31 -11.92 4.04
C ASN A 138 6.88 -13.38 4.32
N THR A 139 5.94 -13.56 5.24
CA THR A 139 5.46 -14.89 5.65
C THR A 139 3.96 -14.88 5.87
N PRO A 140 3.18 -15.66 5.10
CA PRO A 140 3.58 -16.48 3.94
C PRO A 140 4.15 -15.68 2.76
N VAL A 141 4.67 -16.39 1.75
CA VAL A 141 5.21 -15.74 0.54
C VAL A 141 4.11 -14.96 -0.18
N PRO A 142 4.41 -13.79 -0.79
CA PRO A 142 3.39 -13.02 -1.50
C PRO A 142 2.83 -13.77 -2.71
N VAL A 143 1.56 -13.50 -3.03
CA VAL A 143 0.81 -14.12 -4.15
C VAL A 143 0.17 -13.04 -5.03
N ASP A 144 -0.31 -13.42 -6.22
CA ASP A 144 -0.96 -12.54 -7.18
C ASP A 144 -2.33 -13.04 -7.67
N ASP A 145 -2.86 -14.13 -7.11
CA ASP A 145 -4.15 -14.74 -7.48
C ASP A 145 -4.42 -14.97 -8.97
N ASN A 146 -3.35 -15.23 -9.73
CA ASN A 146 -3.37 -15.34 -11.20
C ASN A 146 -3.76 -14.03 -11.91
N GLN A 147 -3.62 -12.91 -11.21
CA GLN A 147 -3.73 -11.54 -11.71
C GLN A 147 -2.31 -10.94 -11.70
N PRO A 148 -1.46 -11.31 -12.67
CA PRO A 148 -0.05 -10.95 -12.65
C PRO A 148 0.16 -9.44 -12.69
N ASN A 149 1.21 -8.97 -12.01
CA ASN A 149 1.65 -7.59 -12.15
C ASN A 149 2.37 -7.40 -13.48
N THR A 150 2.35 -6.20 -14.04
CA THR A 150 3.29 -5.80 -15.10
C THR A 150 4.43 -5.02 -14.48
N VAL A 151 5.65 -5.56 -14.50
CA VAL A 151 6.83 -4.91 -13.93
C VAL A 151 7.80 -4.52 -15.05
N ALA A 152 8.07 -3.23 -15.23
CA ALA A 152 8.96 -2.75 -16.28
C ALA A 152 10.43 -3.14 -16.04
N GLY A 153 10.84 -3.25 -14.77
CA GLY A 153 12.15 -3.75 -14.36
C GLY A 153 12.15 -5.26 -14.12
N ARG A 154 12.40 -5.67 -12.87
CA ARG A 154 12.42 -7.08 -12.47
C ARG A 154 11.66 -7.28 -11.17
N ALA A 155 11.01 -8.42 -11.05
CA ALA A 155 10.57 -8.94 -9.76
C ALA A 155 11.68 -9.77 -9.10
N ILE A 156 11.90 -9.57 -7.80
CA ILE A 156 13.09 -10.04 -7.07
C ILE A 156 12.67 -10.67 -5.74
N GLY A 157 13.40 -11.73 -5.36
CA GLY A 157 13.20 -12.41 -4.09
C GLY A 157 11.92 -13.22 -4.11
N GLN A 158 11.10 -13.12 -3.06
CA GLN A 158 9.85 -13.86 -2.94
C GLN A 158 8.82 -13.49 -4.00
N CYS A 159 8.97 -12.33 -4.65
CA CYS A 159 8.07 -11.87 -5.71
C CYS A 159 8.57 -12.22 -7.11
N ALA A 160 9.65 -12.98 -7.27
CA ALA A 160 10.24 -13.27 -8.59
C ALA A 160 9.28 -13.95 -9.59
N GLY A 161 8.16 -14.52 -9.13
CA GLY A 161 7.13 -15.14 -9.95
C GLY A 161 5.83 -14.32 -10.09
N LEU A 162 5.78 -13.05 -9.65
CA LEU A 162 4.56 -12.23 -9.65
C LEU A 162 4.55 -11.16 -10.76
N ALA A 163 5.37 -11.31 -11.81
CA ALA A 163 5.52 -10.36 -12.91
C ALA A 163 5.42 -11.03 -14.28
#